data_AF-A0A291M051-F1
#
_entry.id   AF-A0A291M051-F1
#
_cell.length_a   1.000
_cell.length_b   1.000
_cell.length_c   1.000
_cell.angle_alpha   90.00
_cell.angle_beta   90.00
_cell.angle_gamma   90.00
#
_symmetry.space_group_name_H-M   'P 1'
#
loop_
_entity.id
_entity.type
_entity.pdbx_description
1 polymer ?
#
loop_
_entity_poly.entity_id
_entity_poly.type
_entity_poly.pdbx_seq_one_letter_code
_entity_poly.pdbx_strand_id
1 'polypeptide(L)'
;MVRFPDGTTLAEKTAAQTLALTIERIGFEKVSSLGILVNSENIVSKSKSETYQDVYFDPFYVKTHSNTQQKKKHLEQISDFFDLKLEVTII
;
A
#
# COMPACT_ATOMS: atom_id res chain seq x y z
N MET A 1 5.13 -6.45 -8.59
CA MET A 1 6.20 -6.95 -7.69
C MET A 1 6.81 -5.77 -6.94
N VAL A 2 7.12 -5.97 -5.66
CA VAL A 2 7.87 -5.03 -4.82
C VAL A 2 9.08 -5.77 -4.26
N ARG A 3 10.27 -5.18 -4.35
CA ARG A 3 11.50 -5.71 -3.75
C ARG A 3 12.07 -4.72 -2.74
N PHE A 4 12.37 -5.23 -1.55
CA PHE A 4 12.99 -4.49 -0.45
C PHE A 4 14.52 -4.57 -0.56
N PRO A 5 15.26 -3.60 0.02
CA PRO A 5 16.72 -3.60 0.01
C PRO A 5 17.36 -4.80 0.72
N ASP A 6 16.63 -5.42 1.65
CA ASP A 6 17.06 -6.64 2.35
C ASP A 6 16.95 -7.92 1.50
N GLY A 7 16.49 -7.79 0.25
CA GLY A 7 16.29 -8.90 -0.69
C GLY A 7 14.89 -9.50 -0.65
N THR A 8 14.04 -9.13 0.32
CA THR A 8 12.65 -9.61 0.40
C THR A 8 11.86 -9.15 -0.82
N THR A 9 11.07 -10.05 -1.40
CA THR A 9 10.23 -9.75 -2.56
C THR A 9 8.77 -10.11 -2.27
N LEU A 10 7.85 -9.19 -2.57
CA LEU A 10 6.40 -9.40 -2.51
C LEU A 10 5.83 -9.34 -3.93
N ALA A 11 5.21 -10.44 -4.36
CA ALA A 11 4.66 -10.62 -5.70
C ALA A 11 3.40 -11.48 -5.64
N GLU A 12 2.34 -10.93 -5.06
CA GLU A 12 1.07 -11.64 -4.91
C GLU A 12 0.31 -11.75 -6.23
N LYS A 13 -0.69 -12.64 -6.26
CA LYS A 13 -1.58 -12.86 -7.40
C LYS A 13 -2.25 -11.57 -7.90
N THR A 14 -2.45 -10.59 -7.01
CA THR A 14 -3.02 -9.29 -7.36
C THR A 14 -2.15 -8.14 -6.85
N ALA A 15 -2.17 -7.02 -7.58
CA ALA A 15 -1.52 -5.79 -7.16
C ALA A 15 -2.12 -5.23 -5.85
N ALA A 16 -3.41 -5.49 -5.59
CA ALA A 16 -4.08 -5.10 -4.34
C ALA A 16 -3.49 -5.82 -3.13
N GLN A 17 -3.30 -7.14 -3.21
CA GLN A 17 -2.67 -7.93 -2.15
C GLN A 17 -1.20 -7.53 -1.95
N THR A 18 -0.46 -7.36 -3.05
CA THR A 18 0.95 -6.91 -2.98
C THR A 18 1.05 -5.55 -2.28
N LEU A 19 0.19 -4.59 -2.62
CA LEU A 19 0.13 -3.28 -1.96
C LEU A 19 -0.12 -3.43 -0.46
N ALA A 20 -1.13 -4.22 -0.08
CA ALA A 20 -1.55 -4.32 1.32
C ALA A 20 -0.48 -5.00 2.20
N LEU A 21 0.15 -6.09 1.72
CA LEU A 21 1.26 -6.75 2.44
C LEU A 21 2.51 -5.87 2.50
N THR A 22 2.76 -5.07 1.46
CA THR A 22 3.88 -4.10 1.48
C THR A 22 3.65 -3.04 2.56
N ILE A 23 2.43 -2.51 2.64
CA ILE A 23 2.04 -1.54 3.68
C ILE A 23 2.12 -2.17 5.08
N GLU A 24 1.65 -3.40 5.26
CA GLU A 24 1.78 -4.15 6.52
C GLU A 24 3.25 -4.23 6.97
N ARG A 25 4.15 -4.62 6.06
CA ARG A 25 5.59 -4.73 6.34
C ARG A 25 6.23 -3.39 6.70
N ILE A 26 5.82 -2.31 6.07
CA ILE A 26 6.32 -0.95 6.36
C ILE A 26 5.79 -0.45 7.71
N GLY A 27 4.53 -0.76 8.01
CA GLY A 27 3.81 -0.41 9.22
C GLY A 27 2.62 0.51 8.92
N PHE A 28 1.42 0.07 9.32
CA PHE A 28 0.16 0.76 9.06
C PHE A 28 0.12 2.20 9.59
N GLU A 29 0.56 2.42 10.83
CA GLU A 29 0.54 3.77 11.42
C GLU A 29 1.45 4.75 10.69
N LYS A 30 2.65 4.29 10.29
CA LYS A 30 3.58 5.10 9.50
C LYS A 30 2.95 5.52 8.18
N VAL A 31 2.40 4.57 7.44
CA VAL A 31 1.76 4.84 6.15
C VAL A 31 0.52 5.72 6.31
N SER A 32 -0.31 5.48 7.34
CA SER A 32 -1.51 6.27 7.62
C SER A 32 -1.16 7.74 7.89
N SER A 33 -0.04 8.02 8.56
CA SER A 33 0.41 9.39 8.86
C SER A 33 0.76 10.23 7.63
N LEU A 34 1.00 9.60 6.46
CA LEU A 34 1.30 10.31 5.21
C LEU A 34 0.08 10.97 4.58
N GLY A 35 -1.14 10.53 4.96
CA GLY A 35 -2.37 11.07 4.37
C GLY A 35 -2.52 10.84 2.87
N ILE A 36 -1.89 9.80 2.31
CA ILE A 36 -2.02 9.44 0.89
C ILE A 36 -3.46 9.04 0.61
N LEU A 37 -4.10 9.66 -0.38
CA LEU A 37 -5.52 9.45 -0.65
C LEU A 37 -5.75 8.47 -1.80
N VAL A 38 -6.72 7.58 -1.60
CA VAL A 38 -7.33 6.71 -2.62
C VAL A 38 -8.83 6.99 -2.58
N ASN A 39 -9.39 7.50 -3.68
CA ASN A 39 -10.80 7.88 -3.76
C ASN A 39 -11.24 8.81 -2.62
N SER A 40 -10.40 9.80 -2.29
CA SER A 40 -10.60 10.77 -1.19
C SER A 40 -10.55 10.16 0.22
N GLU A 41 -10.17 8.90 0.37
CA GLU A 41 -9.98 8.24 1.66
C GLU A 41 -8.49 7.96 1.90
N ASN A 42 -8.02 8.03 3.14
CA ASN A 42 -6.63 7.70 3.45
C ASN A 42 -6.34 6.23 3.12
N ILE A 43 -5.23 5.96 2.41
CA ILE A 43 -4.82 4.63 1.95
C ILE A 43 -4.74 3.61 3.08
N VAL A 44 -4.44 4.06 4.30
CA VAL A 44 -4.58 3.29 5.53
C VAL A 44 -5.44 4.08 6.51
N SER A 45 -6.53 3.47 6.96
CA SER A 45 -7.48 4.08 7.91
C SER A 45 -7.98 3.05 8.91
N LYS A 46 -8.45 3.49 10.08
CA LYS A 46 -9.21 2.64 11.02
C LYS A 46 -10.68 2.49 10.63
N SER A 47 -11.12 3.24 9.63
CA SER A 47 -12.49 3.18 9.10
C SER A 47 -12.52 2.43 7.77
N LYS A 48 -13.49 1.52 7.65
CA LYS A 48 -13.81 0.84 6.38
C LYS A 48 -14.38 1.85 5.38
N SER A 49 -14.08 1.67 4.10
CA SER A 49 -14.70 2.43 3.02
C SER A 49 -16.20 2.11 2.93
N GLU A 50 -17.02 3.14 2.72
CA GLU A 50 -18.46 2.99 2.49
C GLU A 50 -18.77 2.49 1.08
N THR A 51 -17.89 2.80 0.11
CA THR A 51 -18.14 2.56 -1.32
C THR A 51 -17.37 1.37 -1.85
N TYR A 52 -16.13 1.16 -1.38
CA TYR A 52 -15.21 0.20 -1.97
C TYR A 52 -14.83 -0.92 -1.01
N GLN A 53 -14.44 -2.06 -1.57
CA GLN A 53 -13.90 -3.16 -0.78
C GLN A 53 -12.45 -2.86 -0.38
N ASP A 54 -12.20 -2.92 0.93
CA ASP A 54 -10.87 -2.79 1.52
C ASP A 54 -10.28 -4.15 1.87
N VAL A 55 -8.96 -4.18 2.05
CA VAL A 55 -8.29 -5.29 2.73
C VAL A 55 -8.18 -4.95 4.22
N TYR A 56 -8.70 -5.82 5.07
CA TYR A 56 -8.71 -5.62 6.52
C TYR A 56 -7.53 -6.31 7.21
N PHE A 57 -6.82 -5.56 8.04
CA PHE A 57 -5.75 -6.01 8.93
C PHE A 57 -5.99 -5.37 10.29
N ASP A 58 -6.56 -6.11 11.25
CA ASP A 58 -6.99 -5.55 12.54
C ASP A 58 -5.95 -4.61 13.18
N PRO A 59 -6.29 -3.34 13.53
CA PRO A 59 -7.57 -2.63 13.39
C PRO A 59 -7.66 -1.70 12.15
N PHE A 60 -6.86 -1.93 11.11
CA PHE A 60 -6.70 -1.09 9.92
C PHE A 60 -7.40 -1.65 8.67
N TYR A 61 -7.77 -0.72 7.78
CA TYR A 61 -8.30 -0.96 6.45
C TYR A 61 -7.36 -0.34 5.42
N VAL A 62 -6.94 -1.14 4.44
CA VAL A 62 -6.10 -0.69 3.33
C VAL A 62 -6.96 -0.47 2.09
N LYS A 63 -6.95 0.76 1.58
CA LYS A 63 -7.68 1.13 0.36
C LYS A 63 -6.95 0.61 -0.86
N THR A 64 -7.52 -0.40 -1.50
CA THR A 64 -6.91 -1.05 -2.67
C THR A 64 -7.66 -0.82 -3.98
N HIS A 65 -8.79 -0.11 -3.94
CA HIS A 65 -9.63 0.14 -5.11
C HIS A 65 -9.13 1.28 -6.00
N SER A 66 -7.98 1.03 -6.64
CA SER A 66 -7.34 1.89 -7.64
C SER A 66 -6.85 1.05 -8.83
N ASN A 67 -6.33 1.66 -9.88
CA ASN A 67 -5.67 0.88 -10.95
C ASN A 67 -4.22 0.49 -10.56
N THR A 68 -3.62 -0.46 -11.27
CA THR A 68 -2.27 -0.97 -10.97
C THR A 68 -1.18 0.12 -11.01
N GLN A 69 -1.31 1.08 -11.93
CA GLN A 69 -0.38 2.20 -12.04
C GLN A 69 -0.41 3.11 -10.80
N GLN A 70 -1.61 3.40 -10.28
CA GLN A 70 -1.78 4.19 -9.06
C GLN A 70 -1.22 3.47 -7.84
N LYS A 71 -1.44 2.15 -7.72
CA LYS A 71 -0.84 1.36 -6.63
C LYS A 71 0.69 1.45 -6.64
N LYS A 72 1.29 1.33 -7.82
CA LYS A 72 2.73 1.52 -7.99
C LYS A 72 3.17 2.90 -7.52
N LYS A 73 2.49 3.97 -7.98
CA LYS A 73 2.80 5.34 -7.55
C LYS A 73 2.69 5.54 -6.04
N HIS A 74 1.67 4.98 -5.39
CA HIS A 74 1.54 5.10 -3.93
C HIS A 74 2.68 4.39 -3.21
N LEU A 75 3.12 3.21 -3.69
CA LEU A 75 4.27 2.52 -3.12
C LEU A 75 5.58 3.27 -3.32
N GLU A 76 5.77 3.87 -4.50
CA GLU A 76 6.92 4.75 -4.78
C GLU A 76 6.91 5.97 -3.85
N GLN A 77 5.76 6.64 -3.71
CA GLN A 77 5.60 7.77 -2.78
C GLN A 77 5.91 7.40 -1.33
N ILE A 78 5.40 6.26 -0.85
CA ILE A 78 5.70 5.75 0.50
C ILE A 78 7.20 5.45 0.63
N SER A 79 7.80 4.82 -0.39
CA SER A 79 9.23 4.49 -0.41
C SER A 79 10.09 5.74 -0.35
N ASP A 80 9.79 6.74 -1.17
CA ASP A 80 10.55 7.99 -1.27
C ASP A 80 10.46 8.78 0.05
N PHE A 81 9.27 8.85 0.65
CA PHE A 81 9.08 9.58 1.90
C PHE A 81 9.88 9.00 3.06
N PHE A 82 9.98 7.67 3.13
CA PHE A 82 10.69 6.96 4.21
C PHE A 82 12.11 6.51 3.83
N ASP A 83 12.64 6.91 2.66
CA ASP A 83 13.91 6.44 2.09
C ASP A 83 14.08 4.90 2.13
N LEU A 84 13.01 4.16 1.79
CA LEU A 84 12.97 2.69 1.87
C LEU A 84 13.66 2.01 0.68
N LYS A 85 13.92 2.74 -0.41
CA LYS A 85 14.58 2.24 -1.63
C LYS A 85 13.91 0.99 -2.20
N LEU A 86 12.58 0.97 -2.23
CA LEU A 86 11.81 -0.12 -2.80
C LEU A 86 11.93 -0.12 -4.33
N GLU A 87 12.14 -1.30 -4.93
CA GLU A 87 12.01 -1.47 -6.38
C GLU A 87 10.57 -1.92 -6.68
N VAL A 88 9.80 -1.08 -7.39
CA VAL A 88 8.38 -1.34 -7.68
C VAL A 88 8.16 -1.53 -9.19
N THR A 89 7.73 -2.73 -9.58
CA THR A 89 7.53 -3.12 -10.99
C THR A 89 6.12 -3.66 -11.22
N ILE A 90 5.49 -3.22 -12.32
CA ILE A 90 4.24 -3.78 -12.81
C ILE A 90 4.60 -5.00 -13.66
N ILE A 91 3.94 -6.12 -13.38
CA ILE A 91 4.11 -7.40 -14.08
C ILE A 91 2.81 -7.77 -14.79
#